data_AF-A0A7S3TN93-F1
#
_entry.id   AF-A0A7S3TN93-F1
#
_cell.length_a   1.000
_cell.length_b   1.000
_cell.length_c   1.000
_cell.angle_alpha   90.00
_cell.angle_beta   90.00
_cell.angle_gamma   90.00
#
_symmetry.space_group_name_H-M   'P 1'
#
loop_
_entity.id
_entity.type
_entity.pdbx_description
1 polymer ?
#
loop_
_entity_poly.entity_id
_entity_poly.type
_entity_poly.pdbx_seq_one_letter_code
_entity_poly.pdbx_strand_id
1 'polypeptide(L)'
;SPPRQQAGLLDPSTLSDAERQEVLAAAAAGTLLLLLLPVFDAGLAGDLSLSALFGGGAASVAALREGPAGQRLRDAARGAVDKAVEVEKQYELGSQATAKYKEWVAKATKAVGELVR
;
A
#
# COMPACT_ATOMS: atom_id res chain seq x y z
N SER A 1 30.43 -12.97 -6.76
CA SER A 1 29.60 -12.92 -5.54
C SER A 1 28.34 -13.71 -5.78
N PRO A 2 27.95 -14.68 -4.93
CA PRO A 2 26.72 -15.42 -5.16
C PRO A 2 25.49 -14.52 -4.93
N PRO A 3 24.35 -14.80 -5.59
CA PRO A 3 23.18 -13.93 -5.58
C PRO A 3 22.44 -14.02 -4.23
N ARG A 4 21.98 -12.89 -3.71
CA ARG A 4 21.33 -12.75 -2.40
C ARG A 4 19.88 -13.29 -2.44
N GLN A 5 19.69 -14.61 -2.44
CA GLN A 5 18.38 -15.29 -2.31
C GLN A 5 18.02 -15.65 -0.85
N GLN A 6 18.46 -14.89 0.15
CA GLN A 6 18.53 -15.40 1.54
C GLN A 6 17.29 -15.17 2.43
N ALA A 7 16.24 -14.48 1.97
CA ALA A 7 15.08 -14.14 2.82
C ALA A 7 13.77 -14.89 2.48
N GLY A 8 13.74 -15.73 1.44
CA GLY A 8 12.49 -16.31 0.93
C GLY A 8 11.51 -15.24 0.45
N LEU A 9 12.04 -14.15 -0.12
CA LEU A 9 11.30 -13.03 -0.69
C LEU A 9 11.68 -12.91 -2.16
N LEU A 10 10.69 -12.61 -3.00
CA LEU A 10 10.87 -12.29 -4.40
C LEU A 10 11.75 -11.05 -4.58
N ASP A 11 12.61 -11.05 -5.60
CA ASP A 11 13.38 -9.88 -5.98
C ASP A 11 12.45 -8.85 -6.66
N PRO A 12 12.26 -7.65 -6.07
CA PRO A 12 11.35 -6.64 -6.61
C PRO A 12 11.76 -6.11 -8.00
N SER A 13 13.05 -6.20 -8.35
CA SER A 13 13.56 -5.75 -9.64
C SER A 13 13.21 -6.71 -10.79
N THR A 14 12.94 -7.97 -10.46
CA THR A 14 12.63 -9.02 -11.45
C THR A 14 11.14 -9.33 -11.57
N LEU A 15 10.29 -8.70 -10.75
CA LEU A 15 8.85 -8.87 -10.83
C LEU A 15 8.33 -8.49 -12.22
N SER A 16 7.23 -9.10 -12.63
CA SER A 16 6.40 -8.58 -13.72
C SER A 16 5.64 -7.33 -13.27
N ASP A 17 5.09 -6.57 -14.23
CA ASP A 17 4.28 -5.40 -13.89
C ASP A 17 3.02 -5.75 -13.12
N ALA A 18 2.43 -6.91 -13.41
CA ALA A 18 1.28 -7.43 -12.66
C ALA A 18 1.64 -7.72 -11.20
N GLU A 19 2.76 -8.42 -10.96
CA GLU A 19 3.20 -8.72 -9.60
C GLU A 19 3.61 -7.45 -8.83
N ARG A 20 4.20 -6.46 -9.51
CA ARG A 20 4.47 -5.14 -8.91
C ARG A 20 3.18 -4.45 -8.47
N GLN A 21 2.15 -4.46 -9.31
CA GLN A 21 0.84 -3.88 -8.96
C GLN A 21 0.20 -4.60 -7.76
N GLU A 22 0.33 -5.93 -7.68
CA GLU A 22 -0.18 -6.71 -6.56
C GLU A 22 0.55 -6.40 -5.24
N VAL A 23 1.88 -6.22 -5.27
CA VAL A 23 2.66 -5.82 -4.10
C VAL A 23 2.29 -4.38 -3.67
N LEU A 24 2.10 -3.47 -4.62
CA LEU A 24 1.63 -2.10 -4.36
C LEU A 24 0.20 -2.10 -3.77
N ALA A 25 -0.67 -2.96 -4.29
CA ALA A 25 -2.02 -3.15 -3.77
C ALA A 25 -2.00 -3.64 -2.33
N ALA A 26 -1.14 -4.61 -2.02
CA ALA A 26 -0.96 -5.11 -0.67
C ALA A 26 -0.43 -4.02 0.27
N ALA A 27 0.54 -3.22 -0.19
CA ALA A 27 1.06 -2.08 0.56
C ALA A 27 -0.05 -1.06 0.87
N ALA A 28 -0.87 -0.70 -0.12
CA ALA A 28 -1.98 0.22 0.05
C ALA A 28 -3.03 -0.34 1.02
N ALA A 29 -3.37 -1.63 0.90
CA ALA A 29 -4.30 -2.30 1.80
C ALA A 29 -3.79 -2.34 3.25
N GLY A 30 -2.52 -2.67 3.47
CA GLY A 30 -1.89 -2.67 4.79
C GLY A 30 -1.82 -1.27 5.41
N THR A 31 -1.56 -0.26 4.58
CA THR A 31 -1.58 1.15 4.99
C THR A 31 -2.97 1.56 5.45
N LEU A 32 -3.99 1.29 4.63
CA LEU A 32 -5.38 1.64 4.96
C LEU A 32 -5.86 0.89 6.19
N LEU A 33 -5.48 -0.38 6.35
CA LEU A 33 -5.83 -1.17 7.53
C LEU A 33 -5.33 -0.49 8.81
N LEU A 34 -4.04 -0.15 8.88
CA LEU A 34 -3.49 0.52 10.06
C LEU A 34 -3.92 1.98 10.19
N LEU A 35 -4.34 2.64 9.12
CA LEU A 35 -4.89 3.99 9.20
C LEU A 35 -6.31 4.00 9.78
N LEU A 36 -7.10 2.98 9.44
CA LEU A 36 -8.47 2.83 9.92
C LEU A 36 -8.53 2.24 11.33
N LEU A 37 -7.54 1.43 11.72
CA LEU A 37 -7.34 1.10 13.13
C LEU A 37 -6.66 2.31 13.78
N PRO A 38 -7.24 2.98 14.78
CA PRO A 38 -6.61 4.12 15.45
C PRO A 38 -5.47 3.65 16.38
N VAL A 39 -4.43 3.04 15.79
CA VAL A 39 -3.25 2.49 16.49
C VAL A 39 -2.28 3.60 16.85
N PHE A 40 -2.23 4.65 16.02
CA PHE A 40 -1.37 5.79 16.20
C PHE A 40 -2.21 7.01 16.63
N ASP A 41 -1.60 7.86 17.47
CA ASP A 41 -2.17 9.13 17.93
C ASP A 41 -1.17 10.25 17.63
N ALA A 42 -0.83 10.40 16.35
CA ALA A 42 0.12 11.39 15.84
C ALA A 42 -0.58 12.45 14.96
N GLY A 43 -1.91 12.44 14.93
CA GLY A 43 -2.73 13.22 14.01
C GLY A 43 -2.67 12.66 12.60
N LEU A 44 -3.66 12.98 11.77
CA LEU A 44 -3.93 12.22 10.55
C LEU A 44 -2.78 12.13 9.53
N ALA A 45 -1.90 13.15 9.45
CA ALA A 45 -0.69 13.07 8.62
C ALA A 45 0.40 12.16 9.23
N GLY A 46 0.54 12.19 10.55
CA GLY A 46 1.42 11.28 11.30
C GLY A 46 0.90 9.86 11.24
N ASP A 47 -0.40 9.66 11.47
CA ASP A 47 -1.07 8.36 11.42
C ASP A 47 -0.98 7.77 10.01
N LEU A 48 -1.18 8.56 8.95
CA LEU A 48 -0.97 8.12 7.58
C LEU A 48 0.47 7.68 7.32
N SER A 49 1.45 8.44 7.79
CA SER A 49 2.87 8.15 7.57
C SER A 49 3.31 6.88 8.32
N LEU A 50 2.88 6.73 9.58
CA LEU A 50 3.17 5.55 10.40
C LEU A 50 2.43 4.32 9.86
N SER A 51 1.19 4.46 9.42
CA SER A 51 0.44 3.38 8.78
C SER A 51 1.02 2.98 7.44
N ALA A 52 1.53 3.93 6.64
CA ALA A 52 2.23 3.61 5.39
C ALA A 52 3.53 2.86 5.66
N LEU A 53 4.30 3.30 6.65
CA LEU A 53 5.57 2.68 7.01
C LEU A 53 5.39 1.27 7.59
N PHE A 54 4.56 1.14 8.62
CA PHE A 54 4.37 -0.13 9.32
C PHE A 54 3.38 -1.05 8.60
N GLY A 55 2.23 -0.52 8.20
CA GLY A 55 1.16 -1.29 7.56
C GLY A 55 1.52 -1.60 6.12
N GLY A 56 1.88 -0.57 5.34
CA GLY A 56 2.33 -0.75 3.96
C GLY A 56 3.64 -1.52 3.84
N GLY A 57 4.62 -1.25 4.72
CA GLY A 57 5.89 -1.98 4.77
C GLY A 57 5.70 -3.46 5.11
N ALA A 58 4.97 -3.79 6.19
CA ALA A 58 4.75 -5.18 6.57
C ALA A 58 3.95 -5.96 5.52
N ALA A 59 2.91 -5.33 4.94
CA ALA A 59 2.12 -5.95 3.88
C ALA A 59 2.94 -6.15 2.59
N SER A 60 3.83 -5.23 2.23
CA SER A 60 4.74 -5.39 1.08
C SER A 60 5.68 -6.56 1.28
N VAL A 61 6.30 -6.68 2.46
CA VAL A 61 7.19 -7.81 2.78
C VAL A 61 6.42 -9.13 2.76
N ALA A 62 5.21 -9.16 3.33
CA ALA A 62 4.36 -10.34 3.27
C ALA A 62 3.94 -10.71 1.84
N ALA A 63 3.65 -9.72 1.00
CA ALA A 63 3.32 -9.92 -0.41
C ALA A 63 4.52 -10.34 -1.24
N LEU A 64 5.74 -9.96 -0.88
CA LEU A 64 6.98 -10.43 -1.52
C LEU A 64 7.36 -11.84 -1.08
N ARG A 65 6.73 -12.41 -0.04
CA ARG A 65 7.06 -13.74 0.43
C ARG A 65 6.87 -14.78 -0.67
N GLU A 66 7.87 -15.65 -0.83
CA GLU A 66 7.82 -16.76 -1.75
C GLU A 66 6.82 -17.83 -1.28
N GLY A 67 6.27 -18.55 -2.25
CA GLY A 67 5.34 -19.66 -2.00
C GLY A 67 3.88 -19.25 -1.76
N PRO A 68 3.05 -20.21 -1.34
CA PRO A 68 1.59 -20.06 -1.37
C PRO A 68 1.05 -18.95 -0.47
N ALA A 69 1.75 -18.63 0.62
CA ALA A 69 1.31 -17.60 1.57
C ALA A 69 1.39 -16.19 0.96
N GLY A 70 2.49 -15.84 0.30
CA GLY A 70 2.62 -14.54 -0.37
C GLY A 70 1.73 -14.44 -1.60
N GLN A 71 1.55 -15.55 -2.33
CA GLN A 71 0.63 -15.60 -3.47
C GLN A 71 -0.82 -15.31 -3.06
N ARG A 72 -1.31 -15.95 -1.98
CA ARG A 72 -2.65 -15.65 -1.43
C ARG A 72 -2.80 -14.19 -1.02
N LEU A 73 -1.75 -13.58 -0.49
CA LEU A 73 -1.78 -12.18 -0.08
C LEU A 73 -1.88 -11.25 -1.29
N ARG A 74 -1.14 -11.54 -2.36
CA ARG A 74 -1.21 -10.83 -3.64
C ARG A 74 -2.58 -10.98 -4.30
N ASP A 75 -3.12 -12.20 -4.32
CA ASP A 75 -4.46 -12.48 -4.86
C ASP A 75 -5.56 -11.75 -4.06
N ALA A 76 -5.47 -11.76 -2.72
CA ALA A 76 -6.40 -11.04 -1.86
C ALA A 76 -6.32 -9.52 -2.04
N ALA A 77 -5.11 -8.98 -2.17
CA ALA A 77 -4.89 -7.56 -2.45
C ALA A 77 -5.47 -7.17 -3.82
N ARG A 78 -5.26 -8.01 -4.84
CA ARG A 78 -5.83 -7.81 -6.18
C ARG A 78 -7.36 -7.81 -6.14
N GLY A 79 -7.97 -8.78 -5.48
CA GLY A 79 -9.42 -8.83 -5.31
C GLY A 79 -9.99 -7.64 -4.54
N ALA A 80 -9.24 -7.10 -3.56
CA ALA A 80 -9.62 -5.88 -2.86
C ALA A 80 -9.57 -4.65 -3.78
N VAL A 81 -8.54 -4.55 -4.63
CA VAL A 81 -8.42 -3.47 -5.63
C VAL A 81 -9.51 -3.57 -6.69
N ASP A 82 -9.76 -4.76 -7.24
CA ASP A 82 -10.81 -4.97 -8.24
C ASP A 82 -12.18 -4.58 -7.69
N LYS A 83 -12.47 -4.95 -6.43
CA LYS A 83 -13.68 -4.50 -5.73
C LYS A 83 -13.71 -2.99 -5.50
N ALA A 84 -12.59 -2.37 -5.14
CA ALA A 84 -12.55 -0.92 -4.97
C ALA A 84 -12.84 -0.19 -6.28
N VAL A 85 -12.28 -0.67 -7.40
CA VAL A 85 -12.54 -0.14 -8.76
C VAL A 85 -13.99 -0.39 -9.18
N GLU A 86 -14.55 -1.56 -8.89
CA GLU A 86 -15.95 -1.87 -9.17
C GLU A 86 -16.90 -0.98 -8.37
N VAL A 87 -16.64 -0.79 -7.07
CA VAL A 87 -17.41 0.13 -6.23
C VAL A 87 -17.26 1.57 -6.75
N GLU A 88 -16.07 2.00 -7.16
CA GLU A 88 -15.85 3.32 -7.76
C GLU A 88 -16.71 3.51 -9.03
N LYS A 89 -16.74 2.51 -9.92
CA LYS A 89 -17.54 2.52 -11.14
C LYS A 89 -19.05 2.44 -10.89
N GLN A 90 -19.49 1.62 -9.94
CA GLN A 90 -20.91 1.41 -9.65
C GLN A 90 -21.52 2.58 -8.88
N TYR A 91 -20.78 3.14 -7.92
CA TYR A 91 -21.31 4.18 -7.05
C TYR A 91 -21.13 5.59 -7.61
N GLU A 92 -20.37 5.78 -8.70
CA GLU A 92 -19.67 7.04 -8.91
C GLU A 92 -19.18 7.53 -7.55
N LEU A 93 -18.18 6.86 -6.96
CA LEU A 93 -17.43 7.47 -5.85
C LEU A 93 -16.67 8.72 -6.35
N GLY A 94 -17.27 9.53 -7.21
CA GLY A 94 -17.76 10.84 -6.81
C GLY A 94 -16.57 11.69 -6.50
N SER A 95 -16.16 12.46 -7.51
CA SER A 95 -15.13 13.51 -7.51
C SER A 95 -14.62 13.97 -6.14
N GLN A 96 -15.46 14.10 -5.11
CA GLN A 96 -15.09 14.24 -3.69
C GLN A 96 -14.11 13.20 -3.12
N ALA A 97 -14.25 11.88 -3.31
CA ALA A 97 -13.33 10.90 -2.72
C ALA A 97 -11.95 10.99 -3.38
N THR A 98 -11.91 11.07 -4.71
CA THR A 98 -10.70 11.25 -5.50
C THR A 98 -10.07 12.64 -5.29
N ALA A 99 -10.88 13.69 -5.13
CA ALA A 99 -10.40 15.03 -4.80
C ALA A 99 -9.85 15.10 -3.39
N LYS A 100 -10.53 14.50 -2.39
CA LYS A 100 -10.00 14.38 -1.04
C LYS A 100 -8.69 13.60 -1.06
N TYR A 101 -8.63 12.45 -1.72
CA TYR A 101 -7.38 11.69 -1.87
C TYR A 101 -6.26 12.51 -2.49
N LYS A 102 -6.51 13.21 -3.62
CA LYS A 102 -5.50 14.08 -4.25
C LYS A 102 -5.07 15.25 -3.37
N GLU A 103 -6.01 15.89 -2.68
CA GLU A 103 -5.72 16.96 -1.72
C GLU A 103 -4.90 16.44 -0.54
N TRP A 104 -5.21 15.23 -0.07
CA TRP A 104 -4.49 14.52 0.99
C TRP A 104 -3.06 14.18 0.60
N VAL A 105 -2.86 13.62 -0.60
CA VAL A 105 -1.53 13.32 -1.16
C VAL A 105 -0.72 14.60 -1.33
N ALA A 106 -1.33 15.68 -1.83
CA ALA A 106 -0.66 16.98 -1.98
C ALA A 106 -0.23 17.58 -0.64
N LYS A 107 -1.08 17.51 0.41
CA LYS A 107 -0.74 17.98 1.76
C LYS A 107 0.36 17.13 2.38
N ALA A 108 0.29 15.80 2.28
CA ALA A 108 1.33 14.91 2.78
C ALA A 108 2.68 15.17 2.09
N THR A 109 2.68 15.35 0.77
CA THR A 109 3.90 15.63 -0.02
C THR A 109 4.51 16.96 0.38
N LYS A 110 3.69 18.00 0.59
CA LYS A 110 4.15 19.31 1.04
C LYS A 110 4.73 19.25 2.45
N ALA A 111 4.07 18.57 3.39
CA ALA A 111 4.56 18.42 4.76
C ALA A 111 5.90 17.68 4.81
N VAL A 112 6.08 16.62 4.01
CA VAL A 112 7.37 15.92 3.89
C VAL A 112 8.43 16.84 3.27
N GLY A 113 8.09 17.62 2.25
CA GLY A 113 9.01 18.58 1.63
C GLY A 113 9.43 19.74 2.54
N GLU A 114 8.61 20.10 3.53
CA GLU A 114 8.94 21.09 4.57
C GLU A 114 9.79 20.46 5.69
N LEU A 115 9.62 19.17 5.98
CA LEU A 115 10.38 18.45 7.01
C LEU A 115 11.81 18.06 6.57
N VAL A 116 12.06 18.03 5.26
CA VAL A 116 13.36 17.68 4.64
C VAL A 116 14.19 18.92 4.25
N ARG A 117 13.66 20.13 4.52
CA ARG A 117 14.42 21.40 4.43
C ARG A 117 14.95 21.82 5.79
#